data_AF-A0A9D8KSD4-F1
#
_entry.id   AF-A0A9D8KSD4-F1
#
_cell.length_a   1.000
_cell.length_b   1.000
_cell.length_c   1.000
_cell.angle_alpha   90.00
_cell.angle_beta   90.00
_cell.angle_gamma   90.00
#
_symmetry.space_group_name_H-M   'P 1'
#
loop_
_entity.id
_entity.type
_entity.pdbx_description
1 polymer ?
#
loop_
_entity_poly.entity_id
_entity_poly.type
_entity_poly.pdbx_seq_one_letter_code
_entity_poly.pdbx_strand_id
1 'polypeptide(L)'
;MPAVRDQAVNETAADAGPQEARLLTPQELLAGSLLTYDVEVPPSILRPGDEDAAAAAGGRVRLRPLKVATLALIARAARDDPSLVPLLMIKESLVEPLVPLEQVRQMHAGLVNFLVTAVNRVSGLASGEGAVRHAADSAIGETHVQFAWYFGWTPAQVADLTPGQVAVYLAGIERQRARDSEPQPAP
;
A
#
# COMPACT_ATOMS: atom_id res chain seq x y z
N MET A 1 47.84 9.82 -45.12
CA MET A 1 46.73 10.47 -44.43
C MET A 1 45.67 9.41 -44.17
N PRO A 2 45.22 9.27 -42.91
CA PRO A 2 44.98 8.00 -42.20
C PRO A 2 43.47 7.74 -42.02
N ALA A 3 43.04 6.52 -41.67
CA ALA A 3 42.74 6.12 -40.29
C ALA A 3 42.49 4.59 -40.30
N VAL A 4 43.30 3.76 -39.63
CA VAL A 4 43.38 3.48 -38.19
C VAL A 4 42.40 2.37 -37.78
N ARG A 5 43.02 1.33 -37.18
CA ARG A 5 42.47 0.13 -36.51
C ARG A 5 41.55 0.49 -35.34
N ASP A 6 40.65 -0.43 -35.00
CA ASP A 6 40.39 -0.92 -33.63
C ASP A 6 39.46 -2.14 -33.75
N GLN A 7 39.98 -3.36 -33.89
CA GLN A 7 40.24 -4.33 -32.82
C GLN A 7 39.72 -4.00 -31.41
N ALA A 8 39.09 -5.02 -30.81
CA ALA A 8 38.69 -5.16 -29.40
C ALA A 8 37.38 -4.41 -29.05
N VAL A 9 36.41 -4.95 -28.31
CA VAL A 9 36.45 -6.06 -27.37
C VAL A 9 35.04 -6.63 -27.25
N ASN A 10 34.89 -7.92 -27.52
CA ASN A 10 33.83 -8.71 -26.93
C ASN A 10 34.28 -9.00 -25.49
N GLU A 11 33.95 -8.09 -24.57
CA GLU A 11 34.18 -8.24 -23.13
C GLU A 11 32.84 -8.34 -22.41
N THR A 12 32.40 -9.60 -22.29
CA THR A 12 32.02 -10.20 -21.01
C THR A 12 31.53 -9.24 -19.92
N ALA A 13 30.21 -9.09 -19.80
CA ALA A 13 29.56 -8.84 -18.51
C ALA A 13 28.82 -10.12 -18.06
N ALA A 14 29.47 -11.27 -18.25
CA ALA A 14 29.23 -12.47 -17.47
C ALA A 14 30.23 -12.47 -16.32
N ASP A 15 29.98 -11.64 -15.31
CA ASP A 15 30.57 -11.80 -13.99
C ASP A 15 29.62 -11.24 -12.93
N ALA A 16 28.53 -11.97 -12.69
CA ALA A 16 27.79 -11.83 -11.45
C ALA A 16 28.35 -12.86 -10.46
N GLY A 17 29.61 -12.67 -10.07
CA GLY A 17 30.18 -13.32 -8.90
C GLY A 17 29.35 -12.97 -7.65
N PRO A 18 29.41 -13.80 -6.58
CA PRO A 18 28.69 -13.52 -5.34
C PRO A 18 29.16 -12.17 -4.79
N GLN A 19 28.27 -11.16 -4.83
CA GLN A 19 28.55 -9.85 -4.27
C GLN A 19 28.91 -10.03 -2.80
N GLU A 20 30.19 -9.84 -2.46
CA GLU A 20 30.65 -9.67 -1.09
C GLU A 20 29.74 -8.64 -0.42
N ALA A 21 29.30 -8.93 0.80
CA ALA A 21 28.47 -8.04 1.61
C ALA A 21 29.25 -6.76 1.94
N ARG A 22 29.32 -5.84 0.97
CA ARG A 22 29.93 -4.53 1.11
C ARG A 22 28.93 -3.60 1.78
N LEU A 23 29.42 -2.78 2.72
CA LEU A 23 28.62 -1.72 3.32
C LEU A 23 28.18 -0.71 2.26
N LEU A 24 26.88 -0.43 2.20
CA LEU A 24 26.31 0.58 1.33
C LEU A 24 26.77 1.97 1.76
N THR A 25 27.10 2.79 0.77
CA THR A 25 27.38 4.21 0.94
C THR A 25 26.08 5.00 1.14
N PRO A 26 26.13 6.20 1.76
CA PRO A 26 24.97 7.08 1.85
C PRO A 26 24.34 7.41 0.49
N GLN A 27 25.16 7.54 -0.55
CA GLN A 27 24.72 7.82 -1.91
C GLN A 27 23.90 6.67 -2.49
N GLU A 28 24.34 5.42 -2.27
CA GLU A 28 23.61 4.23 -2.70
C GLU A 28 22.26 4.10 -1.98
N LEU A 29 22.21 4.44 -0.68
CA LEU A 29 20.95 4.47 0.08
C LEU A 29 19.96 5.53 -0.45
N LEU A 30 20.46 6.67 -0.94
CA LEU A 30 19.63 7.76 -1.43
C LEU A 30 19.24 7.62 -2.91
N ALA A 31 20.00 6.84 -3.69
CA ALA A 31 19.83 6.68 -5.13
C ALA A 31 18.42 6.21 -5.51
N GLY A 32 17.84 5.29 -4.71
CA GLY A 32 16.50 4.76 -4.95
C GLY A 32 15.41 5.82 -4.94
N SER A 33 15.58 6.91 -4.18
CA SER A 33 14.57 7.98 -4.06
C SER A 33 14.48 8.92 -5.28
N LEU A 34 15.43 8.83 -6.20
CA LEU A 34 15.49 9.65 -7.42
C LEU A 34 14.98 8.90 -8.66
N LEU A 35 14.69 7.60 -8.52
CA LEU A 35 14.19 6.77 -9.61
C LEU A 35 12.77 7.20 -10.02
N THR A 36 12.50 7.11 -11.32
CA THR A 36 11.17 7.27 -11.88
C THR A 36 10.72 5.97 -12.53
N TYR A 37 9.44 5.67 -12.38
CA TYR A 37 8.82 4.44 -12.83
C TYR A 37 7.63 4.78 -13.72
N ASP A 38 7.63 4.23 -14.92
CA ASP A 38 6.47 4.26 -15.80
C ASP A 38 5.46 3.20 -15.33
N VAL A 39 4.21 3.61 -15.13
CA VAL A 39 3.10 2.76 -14.70
C VAL A 39 2.00 2.82 -15.74
N GLU A 40 1.71 1.68 -16.34
CA GLU A 40 0.57 1.50 -17.25
C GLU A 40 -0.73 1.50 -16.45
N VAL A 41 -1.69 2.31 -16.90
CA VAL A 41 -3.03 2.43 -16.34
C VAL A 41 -4.00 1.75 -17.31
N PRO A 42 -4.63 0.63 -16.90
CA PRO A 42 -5.55 -0.09 -17.76
C PRO A 42 -6.74 0.77 -18.18
N PRO A 43 -7.27 0.59 -19.40
CA PRO A 43 -8.41 1.37 -19.88
C PRO A 43 -9.68 1.14 -19.06
N SER A 44 -9.87 -0.07 -18.51
CA SER A 44 -10.98 -0.41 -17.61
C SER A 44 -10.95 0.38 -16.29
N ILE A 45 -9.78 0.84 -15.86
CA ILE A 45 -9.65 1.74 -14.71
C ILE A 45 -9.97 3.16 -15.12
N LEU A 46 -9.50 3.63 -16.28
CA LEU A 46 -9.76 4.99 -16.76
C LEU A 46 -11.23 5.24 -17.12
N ARG A 47 -11.94 4.20 -17.56
CA ARG A 47 -13.34 4.24 -17.99
C ARG A 47 -14.13 3.14 -17.28
N PRO A 48 -14.45 3.31 -15.98
CA PRO A 48 -15.18 2.30 -15.24
C PRO A 48 -16.62 2.17 -15.76
N GLY A 49 -17.05 0.94 -16.03
CA GLY A 49 -18.43 0.63 -16.47
C GLY A 49 -18.70 0.83 -17.97
N ASP A 50 -17.69 1.22 -18.74
CA ASP A 50 -17.76 1.26 -20.20
C ASP A 50 -17.47 -0.15 -20.77
N GLU A 51 -18.46 -0.75 -21.42
CA GLU A 51 -18.37 -2.12 -21.95
C GLU A 51 -17.32 -2.23 -23.07
N ASP A 52 -17.04 -1.13 -23.77
CA ASP A 52 -16.02 -1.06 -24.82
C ASP A 52 -14.63 -0.68 -24.27
N ALA A 53 -14.49 -0.50 -22.95
CA ALA A 53 -13.20 -0.13 -22.33
C ALA A 53 -12.09 -1.15 -22.60
N ALA A 54 -12.43 -2.43 -22.78
CA ALA A 54 -11.45 -3.47 -23.10
C ALA A 54 -10.75 -3.23 -24.46
N ALA A 55 -11.41 -2.54 -25.40
CA ALA A 55 -10.87 -2.18 -26.71
C ALA A 55 -10.22 -0.77 -26.73
N ALA A 56 -10.39 0.03 -25.68
CA ALA A 56 -9.83 1.37 -25.58
C ALA A 56 -8.33 1.35 -25.24
N ALA A 57 -7.61 2.40 -25.65
CA ALA A 57 -6.22 2.58 -25.26
C ALA A 57 -6.12 2.91 -23.76
N GLY A 58 -5.22 2.21 -23.06
CA GLY A 58 -4.81 2.58 -21.70
C GLY A 58 -4.06 3.91 -21.65
N GLY A 59 -3.59 4.26 -20.45
CA GLY A 59 -2.75 5.43 -20.23
C GLY A 59 -1.45 5.04 -19.54
N ARG A 60 -0.51 5.99 -19.46
CA ARG A 60 0.73 5.82 -18.69
C ARG A 60 0.94 7.02 -17.79
N VAL A 61 1.41 6.76 -16.58
CA VAL A 61 1.86 7.80 -15.64
C VAL A 61 3.29 7.52 -15.20
N ARG A 62 4.01 8.56 -14.79
CA ARG A 62 5.35 8.45 -14.22
C ARG A 62 5.29 8.75 -12.73
N LEU A 63 5.75 7.81 -11.92
CA LEU A 63 5.80 7.92 -10.47
C LEU A 63 7.24 7.95 -9.97
N ARG A 64 7.46 8.57 -8.82
CA ARG A 64 8.69 8.46 -8.04
C ARG A 64 8.41 7.88 -6.64
N PRO A 65 9.34 7.15 -6.02
CA PRO A 65 9.21 6.69 -4.65
C PRO A 65 8.99 7.84 -3.67
N LEU A 66 8.12 7.63 -2.67
CA LEU A 66 7.95 8.55 -1.57
C LEU A 66 9.17 8.52 -0.65
N LYS A 67 9.65 9.71 -0.27
CA LYS A 67 10.71 9.85 0.73
C LYS A 67 10.13 9.73 2.13
N VAL A 68 10.93 9.25 3.09
CA VAL A 68 10.53 9.16 4.51
C VAL A 68 10.08 10.53 5.06
N ALA A 69 10.80 11.60 4.73
CA ALA A 69 10.44 12.96 5.13
C ALA A 69 9.06 13.38 4.57
N THR A 70 8.75 13.00 3.33
CA THR A 70 7.45 13.27 2.70
C THR A 70 6.33 12.52 3.39
N LEU A 71 6.52 11.24 3.74
CA LEU A 71 5.52 10.46 4.47
C LEU A 71 5.20 11.09 5.84
N ALA A 72 6.20 11.57 6.56
CA ALA A 72 6.00 12.27 7.82
C ALA A 72 5.19 13.57 7.65
N LEU A 73 5.46 14.34 6.59
CA LEU A 73 4.70 15.55 6.27
C LEU A 73 3.25 15.23 5.90
N ILE A 74 3.02 14.17 5.12
CA ILE A 74 1.68 13.70 4.77
C ILE A 74 0.91 13.30 6.03
N ALA A 75 1.51 12.50 6.91
CA ALA A 75 0.87 12.07 8.15
C ALA A 75 0.50 13.27 9.04
N ARG A 76 1.34 14.30 9.09
CA ARG A 76 1.05 15.53 9.82
C ARG A 76 -0.06 16.35 9.17
N ALA A 77 -0.05 16.48 7.83
CA ALA A 77 -1.04 17.25 7.09
C ALA A 77 -2.43 16.60 7.12
N ALA A 78 -2.50 15.27 7.16
CA ALA A 78 -3.73 14.50 7.21
C ALA A 78 -4.20 14.18 8.65
N ARG A 79 -3.65 14.85 9.67
CA ARG A 79 -3.96 14.56 11.08
C ARG A 79 -5.47 14.69 11.38
N ASP A 80 -6.08 15.76 10.89
CA ASP A 80 -7.49 16.07 11.16
C ASP A 80 -8.43 15.42 10.12
N ASP A 81 -7.88 14.99 8.98
CA ASP A 81 -8.60 14.30 7.91
C ASP A 81 -7.75 13.18 7.30
N PRO A 82 -7.88 11.95 7.82
CA PRO A 82 -7.15 10.78 7.33
C PRO A 82 -7.40 10.47 5.85
N SER A 83 -8.53 10.95 5.28
CA SER A 83 -8.84 10.74 3.87
C SER A 83 -7.87 11.47 2.91
N LEU A 84 -7.13 12.46 3.43
CA LEU A 84 -6.12 13.20 2.66
C LEU A 84 -4.84 12.40 2.42
N VAL A 85 -4.53 11.38 3.23
CA VAL A 85 -3.30 10.57 3.09
C VAL A 85 -3.13 10.03 1.67
N PRO A 86 -4.06 9.23 1.11
CA PRO A 86 -3.90 8.68 -0.24
C PRO A 86 -3.78 9.76 -1.33
N LEU A 87 -4.49 10.88 -1.16
CA LEU A 87 -4.49 11.98 -2.13
C LEU A 87 -3.13 12.71 -2.16
N LEU A 88 -2.57 12.97 -0.98
CA LEU A 88 -1.26 13.59 -0.85
C LEU A 88 -0.14 12.64 -1.29
N MET A 89 -0.27 11.33 -1.05
CA MET A 89 0.67 10.33 -1.57
C MET A 89 0.73 10.35 -3.10
N ILE A 90 -0.43 10.36 -3.76
CA ILE A 90 -0.49 10.48 -5.23
C ILE A 90 0.13 11.80 -5.67
N LYS A 91 -0.26 12.92 -5.06
CA LYS A 91 0.22 14.26 -5.42
C LYS A 91 1.75 14.38 -5.34
N GLU A 92 2.36 13.79 -4.32
CA GLU A 92 3.81 13.87 -4.09
C GLU A 92 4.62 12.87 -4.93
N SER A 93 4.01 11.75 -5.31
CA SER A 93 4.64 10.69 -6.10
C SER A 93 4.48 10.88 -7.61
N LEU A 94 3.39 11.49 -8.08
CA LEU A 94 3.11 11.68 -9.50
C LEU A 94 4.02 12.77 -10.11
N VAL A 95 4.87 12.35 -11.06
CA VAL A 95 5.81 13.22 -11.79
C VAL A 95 5.18 13.70 -13.09
N GLU A 96 4.62 12.77 -13.86
CA GLU A 96 3.91 13.06 -15.11
C GLU A 96 2.61 12.25 -15.16
N PRO A 97 1.45 12.87 -15.45
CA PRO A 97 1.25 14.31 -15.65
C PRO A 97 1.38 15.13 -14.35
N LEU A 98 1.64 16.43 -14.48
CA LEU A 98 1.63 17.35 -13.33
C LEU A 98 0.19 17.66 -12.94
N VAL A 99 -0.28 17.03 -11.85
CA VAL A 99 -1.67 17.16 -11.38
C VAL A 99 -1.71 17.88 -10.03
N PRO A 100 -2.45 19.00 -9.85
CA PRO A 100 -2.65 19.63 -8.55
C PRO A 100 -3.58 18.80 -7.65
N LEU A 101 -3.50 19.00 -6.33
CA LEU A 101 -4.27 18.20 -5.36
C LEU A 101 -5.78 18.24 -5.62
N GLU A 102 -6.33 19.39 -6.03
CA GLU A 102 -7.77 19.49 -6.33
C GLU A 102 -8.22 18.63 -7.51
N GLN A 103 -7.35 18.42 -8.50
CA GLN A 103 -7.67 17.49 -9.59
C GLN A 103 -7.57 16.04 -9.13
N VAL A 104 -6.64 15.71 -8.22
CA VAL A 104 -6.59 14.37 -7.59
C VAL A 104 -7.89 14.08 -6.82
N ARG A 105 -8.45 15.09 -6.12
CA ARG A 105 -9.73 14.97 -5.40
C ARG A 105 -10.94 14.73 -6.29
N GLN A 106 -10.85 15.07 -7.57
CA GLN A 106 -11.91 14.84 -8.56
C GLN A 106 -11.80 13.47 -9.24
N MET A 107 -10.72 12.72 -9.01
CA MET A 107 -10.57 11.37 -9.55
C MET A 107 -11.58 10.41 -8.90
N HIS A 108 -12.12 9.49 -9.69
CA HIS A 108 -12.98 8.44 -9.15
C HIS A 108 -12.17 7.48 -8.25
N ALA A 109 -12.84 6.90 -7.25
CA ALA A 109 -12.20 6.10 -6.20
C ALA A 109 -11.36 4.93 -6.75
N GLY A 110 -11.80 4.28 -7.82
CA GLY A 110 -11.07 3.18 -8.46
C GLY A 110 -9.68 3.58 -8.98
N LEU A 111 -9.56 4.77 -9.60
CA LEU A 111 -8.26 5.27 -10.07
C LEU A 111 -7.37 5.68 -8.90
N VAL A 112 -7.92 6.33 -7.88
CA VAL A 112 -7.19 6.66 -6.65
C VAL A 112 -6.62 5.39 -6.01
N ASN A 113 -7.44 4.35 -5.86
CA ASN A 113 -7.01 3.08 -5.29
C ASN A 113 -5.90 2.40 -6.12
N PHE A 114 -6.04 2.42 -7.45
CA PHE A 114 -5.02 1.90 -8.37
C PHE A 114 -3.69 2.66 -8.21
N LEU A 115 -3.73 3.99 -8.19
CA LEU A 115 -2.54 4.82 -8.08
C LEU A 115 -1.88 4.67 -6.70
N VAL A 116 -2.63 4.64 -5.60
CA VAL A 116 -2.08 4.38 -4.26
C VAL A 116 -1.36 3.03 -4.22
N THR A 117 -1.95 1.99 -4.82
CA THR A 117 -1.31 0.67 -4.92
C THR A 117 0.01 0.75 -5.69
N ALA A 118 0.04 1.47 -6.81
CA ALA A 118 1.26 1.68 -7.59
C ALA A 118 2.31 2.48 -6.81
N VAL A 119 1.90 3.56 -6.12
CA VAL A 119 2.76 4.39 -5.25
C VAL A 119 3.37 3.56 -4.14
N ASN A 120 2.57 2.71 -3.47
CA ASN A 120 3.06 1.82 -2.43
C ASN A 120 4.09 0.83 -2.97
N ARG A 121 3.84 0.26 -4.15
CA ARG A 121 4.78 -0.66 -4.81
C ARG A 121 6.10 0.02 -5.13
N VAL A 122 6.10 1.17 -5.81
CA VAL A 122 7.34 1.87 -6.19
C VAL A 122 8.08 2.45 -4.99
N SER A 123 7.36 2.76 -3.91
CA SER A 123 7.95 3.28 -2.66
C SER A 123 8.43 2.17 -1.71
N GLY A 124 8.26 0.89 -2.07
CA GLY A 124 8.60 -0.22 -1.17
C GLY A 124 7.70 -0.33 0.07
N LEU A 125 6.52 0.29 0.04
CA LEU A 125 5.52 0.28 1.11
C LEU A 125 4.44 -0.79 0.89
N ALA A 126 4.43 -1.46 -0.26
CA ALA A 126 3.52 -2.56 -0.50
C ALA A 126 3.73 -3.62 0.59
N SER A 127 2.75 -3.77 1.47
CA SER A 127 2.64 -4.90 2.36
C SER A 127 2.73 -6.15 1.48
N GLY A 128 3.79 -6.96 1.63
CA GLY A 128 3.85 -8.24 0.94
C GLY A 128 2.56 -9.01 1.22
N GLU A 129 2.12 -9.86 0.29
CA GLU A 129 0.87 -10.63 0.42
C GLU A 129 0.76 -11.34 1.79
N GLY A 130 1.89 -11.64 2.42
CA GLY A 130 1.98 -12.18 3.78
C GLY A 130 1.65 -11.22 4.92
N ALA A 131 1.83 -9.90 4.82
CA ALA A 131 1.70 -9.00 5.98
C ALA A 131 0.23 -8.70 6.34
N VAL A 132 -0.65 -8.53 5.34
CA VAL A 132 -2.09 -8.37 5.57
C VAL A 132 -2.71 -9.70 5.99
N ARG A 133 -2.30 -10.79 5.37
CA ARG A 133 -2.73 -12.14 5.77
C ARG A 133 -2.23 -12.51 7.16
N HIS A 134 -0.99 -12.20 7.52
CA HIS A 134 -0.46 -12.44 8.87
C HIS A 134 -1.13 -11.57 9.93
N ALA A 135 -1.51 -10.33 9.60
CA ALA A 135 -2.30 -9.50 10.50
C ALA A 135 -3.71 -10.06 10.71
N ALA A 136 -4.36 -10.54 9.64
CA ALA A 136 -5.69 -11.17 9.70
C ALA A 136 -5.67 -12.53 10.42
N ASP A 137 -4.67 -13.36 10.16
CA ASP A 137 -4.46 -14.69 10.75
C ASP A 137 -3.86 -14.62 12.18
N SER A 138 -3.61 -13.41 12.69
CA SER A 138 -3.18 -13.23 14.08
C SER A 138 -4.38 -13.38 15.02
N ALA A 139 -4.15 -13.89 16.24
CA ALA A 139 -5.18 -13.98 17.26
C ALA A 139 -5.87 -12.63 17.56
N ILE A 140 -5.13 -11.52 17.40
CA ILE A 140 -5.66 -10.15 17.54
C ILE A 140 -6.54 -9.80 16.34
N GLY A 141 -6.13 -10.13 15.12
CA GLY A 141 -6.90 -9.93 13.89
C GLY A 141 -8.23 -10.68 13.89
N GLU A 142 -8.22 -11.97 14.25
CA GLU A 142 -9.43 -12.78 14.42
C GLU A 142 -10.38 -12.17 15.47
N THR A 143 -9.82 -11.72 16.60
CA THR A 143 -10.59 -11.07 17.66
C THR A 143 -11.23 -9.76 17.19
N HIS A 144 -10.51 -8.95 16.41
CA HIS A 144 -11.04 -7.71 15.86
C HIS A 144 -12.23 -7.97 14.93
N VAL A 145 -12.14 -8.98 14.07
CA VAL A 145 -13.22 -9.40 13.16
C VAL A 145 -14.42 -9.93 13.95
N GLN A 146 -14.18 -10.73 14.98
CA GLN A 146 -15.23 -11.31 15.81
C GLN A 146 -16.02 -10.24 16.58
N PHE A 147 -15.37 -9.17 17.05
CA PHE A 147 -16.07 -8.05 17.69
C PHE A 147 -16.88 -7.21 16.72
N ALA A 148 -16.34 -6.93 15.53
CA ALA A 148 -17.10 -6.22 14.50
C ALA A 148 -18.38 -6.98 14.15
N TRP A 149 -18.32 -8.30 14.07
CA TRP A 149 -19.49 -9.14 13.80
C TRP A 149 -20.46 -9.26 14.97
N TYR A 150 -19.96 -9.50 16.20
CA TYR A 150 -20.81 -9.75 17.37
C TYR A 150 -21.49 -8.49 17.92
N PHE A 151 -20.82 -7.34 17.87
CA PHE A 151 -21.32 -6.08 18.44
C PHE A 151 -21.78 -5.07 17.37
N GLY A 152 -21.63 -5.38 16.08
CA GLY A 152 -21.90 -4.45 14.99
C GLY A 152 -20.95 -3.25 14.98
N TRP A 153 -19.78 -3.37 15.61
CA TRP A 153 -18.79 -2.32 15.68
C TRP A 153 -18.04 -2.16 14.37
N THR A 154 -17.69 -0.92 14.03
CA THR A 154 -16.86 -0.63 12.86
C THR A 154 -15.39 -1.01 13.15
N PRO A 155 -14.57 -1.30 12.12
CA PRO A 155 -13.15 -1.57 12.31
C PRO A 155 -12.40 -0.47 13.08
N ALA A 156 -12.82 0.79 12.91
CA ALA A 156 -12.26 1.92 13.66
C ALA A 156 -12.60 1.85 15.16
N GLN A 157 -13.86 1.54 15.51
CA GLN A 157 -14.28 1.36 16.90
C GLN A 157 -13.56 0.20 17.59
N VAL A 158 -13.24 -0.86 16.85
CA VAL A 158 -12.46 -1.98 17.38
C VAL A 158 -10.98 -1.63 17.52
N ALA A 159 -10.43 -0.84 16.59
CA ALA A 159 -9.03 -0.39 16.63
C ALA A 159 -8.73 0.56 17.81
N ASP A 160 -9.73 1.28 18.30
CA ASP A 160 -9.62 2.15 19.48
C ASP A 160 -9.54 1.37 20.81
N LEU A 161 -9.74 0.05 20.79
CA LEU A 161 -9.68 -0.78 22.00
C LEU A 161 -8.23 -1.15 22.34
N THR A 162 -7.89 -1.01 23.62
CA THR A 162 -6.63 -1.53 24.15
C THR A 162 -6.66 -3.05 24.25
N PRO A 163 -5.50 -3.74 24.21
CA PRO A 163 -5.44 -5.19 24.39
C PRO A 163 -6.11 -5.70 25.68
N GLY A 164 -6.06 -4.90 26.77
CA GLY A 164 -6.74 -5.21 28.02
C GLY A 164 -8.27 -5.14 27.90
N GLN A 165 -8.81 -4.16 27.18
CA GLN A 165 -10.25 -4.06 26.91
C GLN A 165 -10.73 -5.20 26.02
N VAL A 166 -9.94 -5.56 25.00
CA VAL A 166 -10.18 -6.72 24.14
C VAL A 166 -10.31 -8.01 24.97
N ALA A 167 -9.40 -8.26 25.92
CA ALA A 167 -9.44 -9.44 26.78
C ALA A 167 -10.71 -9.49 27.67
N VAL A 168 -11.19 -8.34 28.16
CA VAL A 168 -12.41 -8.25 28.97
C VAL A 168 -13.65 -8.66 28.16
N TYR A 169 -13.77 -8.18 26.92
CA TYR A 169 -14.90 -8.52 26.06
C TYR A 169 -14.90 -9.99 25.64
N LEU A 170 -13.73 -10.57 25.32
CA LEU A 170 -13.62 -12.01 25.03
C LEU A 170 -14.08 -12.86 26.22
N ALA A 171 -13.59 -12.57 27.43
CA ALA A 171 -14.00 -13.28 28.64
C ALA A 171 -15.51 -13.12 28.95
N GLY A 172 -16.09 -11.97 28.59
CA GLY A 172 -17.53 -11.74 28.67
C GLY A 172 -18.33 -12.62 27.71
N ILE A 173 -17.93 -12.71 26.44
CA ILE A 173 -18.58 -13.54 25.41
C ILE A 173 -18.54 -15.02 25.81
N GLU A 174 -17.40 -15.52 26.30
CA GLU A 174 -17.26 -16.91 26.74
C GLU A 174 -18.20 -17.25 27.90
N ARG A 175 -18.30 -16.37 28.91
CA ARG A 175 -19.24 -16.56 30.03
C ARG A 175 -20.70 -16.51 29.59
N GLN A 176 -21.03 -15.64 28.64
CA GLN A 176 -22.40 -15.52 28.16
C GLN A 176 -22.81 -16.74 27.34
N ARG A 177 -21.95 -17.23 26.44
CA ARG A 177 -22.17 -18.50 25.72
C ARG A 177 -22.32 -19.69 26.67
N ALA A 178 -21.56 -19.74 27.76
CA ALA A 178 -21.69 -20.79 28.76
C ALA A 178 -23.06 -20.76 29.46
N ARG A 179 -23.60 -19.56 29.75
CA ARG A 179 -24.94 -19.38 30.34
C ARG A 179 -26.07 -19.68 29.36
N ASP A 180 -25.91 -19.29 28.10
CA ASP A 180 -26.91 -19.56 27.05
C ASP A 180 -26.96 -21.06 26.66
N SER A 181 -25.90 -21.81 26.99
CA SER A 181 -25.80 -23.26 26.78
C SER A 181 -26.30 -24.09 27.97
N GLU A 182 -26.63 -23.47 29.11
CA GLU A 182 -27.27 -24.15 30.24
C GLU A 182 -28.77 -24.32 29.95
N PRO A 183 -29.32 -25.55 29.99
CA PRO A 183 -30.75 -25.77 29.74
C PRO A 183 -31.58 -25.07 30.82
N GLN A 184 -32.52 -24.24 30.38
CA GLN A 184 -33.50 -23.56 31.24
C GLN A 184 -34.24 -24.60 32.11
N PRO A 185 -34.25 -24.47 33.45
CA PRO A 185 -35.03 -25.38 34.29
C PRO A 185 -36.51 -25.22 33.93
N ALA A 186 -37.16 -26.34 33.60
CA ALA A 186 -38.58 -26.40 33.28
C ALA A 186 -39.42 -25.89 34.47
N PRO A 187 -40.56 -25.21 34.21
CA PRO A 187 -41.38 -24.56 35.23
C PRO A 187 -41.98 -25.53 36.26
#